data_AF-A0A9Q1L2C6-F1
#
_entry.id   AF-A0A9Q1L2C6-F1
#
_cell.length_a   1.000
_cell.length_b   1.000
_cell.length_c   1.000
_cell.angle_alpha   90.00
_cell.angle_beta   90.00
_cell.angle_gamma   90.00
#
_symmetry.space_group_name_H-M   'P 1'
#
loop_
_entity.id
_entity.type
_entity.pdbx_description
1 polymer ?
#
loop_
_entity_poly.entity_id
_entity_poly.type
_entity_poly.pdbx_seq_one_letter_code
_entity_poly.pdbx_strand_id
1 'polypeptide(L)'
;MSGSVIIVLLGLLFNSIASQASPCSINGFPLVRNISDLPLDNYGRPGLSHVTLAGSVLHGMKEIEVWLQNFAPGSCTPIHRHSCEEVFVVLRGNGTLYLAAESHGKYPGTPQAYPIFGNSTFAIPVNDAHQVCNTHNLEDLQMLVVISRPPAKVFIYEDWLMPHTAAKLKFPYYWDEPCIQSSVKDEL
;
A
#
# COMPACT_ATOMS: atom_id res chain seq x y z
N MET A 1 -66.77 -34.52 -0.01
CA MET A 1 -66.29 -33.96 -1.30
C MET A 1 -65.99 -32.50 -1.11
N SER A 2 -64.72 -32.13 -1.35
CA SER A 2 -64.19 -30.80 -1.72
C SER A 2 -64.55 -29.59 -0.84
N GLY A 3 -63.63 -28.78 -0.30
CA GLY A 3 -62.19 -28.67 -0.49
C GLY A 3 -61.79 -27.27 0.02
N SER A 4 -60.91 -27.21 1.02
CA SER A 4 -60.38 -25.96 1.57
C SER A 4 -59.31 -25.40 0.64
N VAL A 5 -59.45 -24.14 0.22
CA VAL A 5 -58.41 -23.43 -0.54
C VAL A 5 -57.63 -22.55 0.43
N ILE A 6 -56.44 -23.02 0.83
CA ILE A 6 -55.43 -22.21 1.50
C ILE A 6 -54.60 -21.54 0.40
N ILE A 7 -54.68 -20.21 0.31
CA ILE A 7 -53.81 -19.42 -0.58
C ILE A 7 -52.48 -19.21 0.15
N VAL A 8 -51.43 -19.90 -0.27
CA VAL A 8 -50.05 -19.63 0.16
C VAL A 8 -49.42 -18.70 -0.88
N LEU A 9 -49.25 -17.42 -0.53
CA LEU A 9 -48.44 -16.48 -1.29
C LEU A 9 -46.95 -16.77 -1.02
N LEU A 10 -46.27 -17.40 -1.97
CA LEU A 10 -44.81 -17.48 -1.99
C LEU A 10 -44.24 -16.13 -2.45
N GLY A 11 -43.61 -15.39 -1.53
CA GLY A 11 -42.76 -14.24 -1.87
C GLY A 11 -41.44 -14.72 -2.47
N LEU A 12 -41.20 -14.43 -3.74
CA LEU A 12 -39.91 -14.64 -4.39
C LEU A 12 -38.93 -13.55 -3.93
N LEU A 13 -38.07 -13.89 -2.96
CA LEU A 13 -36.90 -13.08 -2.63
C LEU A 13 -35.84 -13.28 -3.71
N PHE A 14 -35.75 -12.33 -4.64
CA PHE A 14 -34.61 -12.22 -5.54
C PHE A 14 -33.39 -11.74 -4.74
N ASN A 15 -32.53 -12.68 -4.33
CA ASN A 15 -31.18 -12.34 -3.89
C ASN A 15 -30.37 -11.96 -5.13
N SER A 16 -30.20 -10.66 -5.36
CA SER A 16 -29.24 -10.14 -6.32
C SER A 16 -27.83 -10.45 -5.81
N ILE A 17 -27.25 -11.57 -6.23
CA ILE A 17 -25.81 -11.79 -6.07
C ILE A 17 -25.14 -10.83 -7.05
N ALA A 18 -24.77 -9.64 -6.57
CA ALA A 18 -23.83 -8.81 -7.29
C ALA A 18 -22.52 -9.60 -7.38
N SER A 19 -22.25 -10.16 -8.56
CA SER A 19 -20.92 -10.65 -8.90
C SER A 19 -19.99 -9.45 -8.84
N GLN A 20 -19.31 -9.26 -7.71
CA GLN A 20 -18.20 -8.33 -7.66
C GLN A 20 -17.15 -8.88 -8.60
N ALA A 21 -17.05 -8.29 -9.80
CA ALA A 21 -15.92 -8.52 -10.67
C ALA A 21 -14.65 -8.27 -9.83
N SER A 22 -13.61 -9.08 -10.07
CA SER A 22 -12.33 -8.89 -9.38
C SER A 22 -11.94 -7.41 -9.50
N PRO A 23 -11.65 -6.71 -8.38
CA PRO A 23 -11.21 -5.31 -8.42
C PRO A 23 -9.88 -5.11 -9.16
N CYS A 24 -9.30 -6.19 -9.67
CA CYS A 24 -7.94 -6.32 -10.16
C CYS A 24 -7.86 -6.75 -11.63
N SER A 25 -8.77 -6.26 -12.49
CA SER A 25 -8.72 -6.51 -13.93
C SER A 25 -7.92 -5.42 -14.64
N ILE A 26 -6.67 -5.69 -15.05
CA ILE A 26 -5.83 -4.76 -15.83
C ILE A 26 -6.48 -4.27 -17.14
N ASN A 27 -7.54 -4.93 -17.61
CA ASN A 27 -8.33 -4.54 -18.77
C ASN A 27 -9.56 -3.72 -18.34
N GLY A 28 -9.77 -2.57 -18.98
CA GLY A 28 -11.01 -1.80 -18.86
C GLY A 28 -11.01 -0.63 -17.86
N PHE A 29 -9.85 -0.22 -17.34
CA PHE A 29 -9.79 0.97 -16.49
C PHE A 29 -9.99 2.27 -17.27
N PRO A 30 -10.68 3.28 -16.69
CA PRO A 30 -10.80 4.59 -17.32
C PRO A 30 -9.43 5.27 -17.43
N LEU A 31 -9.19 5.96 -18.55
CA LEU A 31 -7.95 6.74 -18.76
C LEU A 31 -7.80 7.87 -17.72
N VAL A 32 -8.90 8.55 -17.41
CA VAL A 32 -8.97 9.61 -16.39
C VAL A 32 -9.79 9.11 -15.23
N ARG A 33 -9.24 9.19 -14.02
CA ARG A 33 -9.86 8.67 -12.80
C ARG A 33 -9.86 9.73 -11.72
N ASN A 34 -10.96 9.83 -11.02
CA ASN A 34 -11.08 10.70 -9.87
C ASN A 34 -10.48 10.00 -8.64
N ILE A 35 -9.45 10.61 -8.04
CA ILE A 35 -8.72 10.01 -6.90
C ILE A 35 -9.66 9.78 -5.71
N SER A 36 -10.66 10.65 -5.52
CA SER A 36 -11.64 10.53 -4.42
C SER A 36 -12.53 9.30 -4.52
N ASP A 37 -12.62 8.69 -5.70
CA ASP A 37 -13.46 7.51 -5.95
C ASP A 37 -12.64 6.20 -5.92
N LEU A 38 -11.31 6.29 -5.74
CA LEU A 38 -10.44 5.11 -5.67
C LEU A 38 -10.53 4.44 -4.29
N PRO A 39 -10.47 3.09 -4.23
CA PRO A 39 -10.57 2.37 -2.98
C PRO A 39 -9.39 2.69 -2.05
N LEU A 40 -9.72 2.98 -0.80
CA LEU A 40 -8.80 3.33 0.27
C LEU A 40 -8.87 2.26 1.36
N ASP A 41 -7.72 1.77 1.79
CA ASP A 41 -7.62 0.72 2.80
C ASP A 41 -6.37 0.96 3.66
N ASN A 42 -6.38 0.42 4.88
CA ASN A 42 -5.22 0.36 5.76
C ASN A 42 -4.46 -0.97 5.66
N TYR A 43 -5.03 -1.98 4.98
CA TYR A 43 -4.48 -3.32 4.80
C TYR A 43 -4.01 -3.98 6.11
N GLY A 44 -4.79 -3.77 7.18
CA GLY A 44 -4.48 -4.29 8.51
C GLY A 44 -3.35 -3.56 9.24
N ARG A 45 -2.89 -2.41 8.73
CA ARG A 45 -1.85 -1.57 9.36
C ARG A 45 -2.47 -0.36 10.05
N PRO A 46 -2.60 -0.35 11.39
CA PRO A 46 -3.17 0.79 12.11
C PRO A 46 -2.42 2.09 11.80
N GLY A 47 -3.18 3.17 11.62
CA GLY A 47 -2.64 4.50 11.30
C GLY A 47 -2.24 4.70 9.84
N LEU A 48 -2.26 3.66 8.99
CA LEU A 48 -2.10 3.81 7.55
C LEU A 48 -3.45 4.05 6.87
N SER A 49 -3.44 4.88 5.84
CA SER A 49 -4.42 4.86 4.76
C SER A 49 -3.66 4.90 3.44
N HIS A 50 -4.00 4.01 2.51
CA HIS A 50 -3.28 3.83 1.26
C HIS A 50 -4.24 3.74 0.07
N VAL A 51 -3.83 4.40 -1.02
CA VAL A 51 -4.41 4.26 -2.36
C VAL A 51 -3.27 4.09 -3.37
N THR A 52 -3.35 3.05 -4.20
CA THR A 52 -2.51 2.97 -5.40
C THR A 52 -3.15 3.79 -6.52
N LEU A 53 -2.57 4.95 -6.84
CA LEU A 53 -3.09 5.85 -7.86
C LEU A 53 -2.86 5.30 -9.27
N ALA A 54 -1.66 4.81 -9.54
CA ALA A 54 -1.29 4.17 -10.80
C ALA A 54 -0.24 3.10 -10.48
N GLY A 55 -0.50 1.83 -10.82
CA GLY A 55 0.33 0.73 -10.33
C GLY A 55 0.39 -0.44 -11.28
N SER A 56 1.36 -1.33 -11.06
CA SER A 56 1.66 -2.42 -11.98
C SER A 56 0.58 -3.48 -11.98
N VAL A 57 0.21 -3.95 -10.79
CA VAL A 57 -0.78 -5.01 -10.62
C VAL A 57 -2.18 -4.48 -10.92
N LEU A 58 -2.51 -3.30 -10.40
CA LEU A 58 -3.84 -2.72 -10.55
C LEU A 58 -4.08 -2.06 -11.90
N HIS A 59 -3.08 -1.47 -12.56
CA HIS A 59 -3.30 -0.61 -13.73
C HIS A 59 -2.36 -0.92 -14.91
N GLY A 60 -1.56 -1.99 -14.83
CA GLY A 60 -0.67 -2.42 -15.91
C GLY A 60 0.59 -1.56 -16.09
N MET A 61 0.94 -0.72 -15.11
CA MET A 61 2.17 0.06 -15.15
C MET A 61 3.41 -0.84 -15.14
N LYS A 62 4.49 -0.44 -15.84
CA LYS A 62 5.68 -1.28 -16.01
C LYS A 62 6.96 -0.70 -15.41
N GLU A 63 7.03 0.62 -15.31
CA GLU A 63 8.27 1.32 -14.99
C GLU A 63 8.14 2.14 -13.70
N ILE A 64 6.98 2.75 -13.49
CA ILE A 64 6.66 3.55 -12.31
C ILE A 64 5.34 3.12 -11.67
N GLU A 65 5.25 3.29 -10.36
CA GLU A 65 4.01 3.15 -9.60
C GLU A 65 3.89 4.28 -8.60
N VAL A 66 2.67 4.76 -8.40
CA VAL A 66 2.35 5.96 -7.65
C VAL A 66 1.32 5.63 -6.56
N TRP A 67 1.62 6.02 -5.34
CA TRP A 67 0.77 5.85 -4.18
C TRP A 67 0.42 7.20 -3.56
N LEU A 68 -0.78 7.28 -2.98
CA LEU A 68 -1.14 8.29 -2.00
C LEU A 68 -1.25 7.59 -0.65
N GLN A 69 -0.48 8.05 0.33
CA GLN A 69 -0.48 7.48 1.68
C GLN A 69 -0.73 8.57 2.72
N ASN A 70 -1.48 8.22 3.75
CA ASN A 70 -1.71 9.04 4.93
C ASN A 70 -1.31 8.26 6.18
N PHE A 71 -0.58 8.91 7.06
CA PHE A 71 -0.10 8.35 8.33
C PHE A 71 -0.68 9.15 9.48
N ALA A 72 -1.46 8.49 10.33
CA ALA A 72 -1.99 9.08 11.57
C ALA A 72 -0.84 9.44 12.55
N PRO A 73 -1.06 10.37 13.50
CA PRO A 73 -0.09 10.70 14.54
C PRO A 73 0.53 9.47 15.21
N GLY A 74 1.86 9.46 15.30
CA GLY A 74 2.63 8.37 15.91
C GLY A 74 2.78 7.09 15.08
N SER A 75 2.18 7.01 13.89
CA SER A 75 2.30 5.84 13.02
C SER A 75 3.57 5.90 12.14
N CYS A 76 4.10 4.72 11.81
CA CYS A 76 5.31 4.57 11.00
C CYS A 76 5.16 3.46 9.95
N THR A 77 6.00 3.52 8.92
CA THR A 77 6.34 2.33 8.13
C THR A 77 7.09 1.31 9.00
N PRO A 78 7.16 0.03 8.60
CA PRO A 78 8.23 -0.82 9.09
C PRO A 78 9.59 -0.23 8.72
N ILE A 79 10.65 -0.67 9.41
CA ILE A 79 12.01 -0.49 8.90
C ILE A 79 12.14 -1.43 7.71
N HIS A 80 12.51 -0.91 6.54
CA HIS A 80 12.51 -1.72 5.32
C HIS A 80 13.49 -1.21 4.26
N ARG A 81 13.74 -2.03 3.26
CA ARG A 81 14.47 -1.67 2.03
C ARG A 81 13.80 -2.28 0.80
N HIS A 82 14.10 -1.74 -0.38
CA HIS A 82 13.71 -2.30 -1.68
C HIS A 82 14.72 -1.93 -2.77
N SER A 83 14.81 -2.76 -3.81
CA SER A 83 15.75 -2.60 -4.92
C SER A 83 15.20 -1.74 -6.08
N CYS A 84 14.61 -0.60 -5.72
CA CYS A 84 14.12 0.42 -6.64
C CYS A 84 14.38 1.82 -6.09
N GLU A 85 14.33 2.81 -6.98
CA GLU A 85 14.24 4.23 -6.58
C GLU A 85 12.85 4.47 -5.97
N GLU A 86 12.79 5.29 -4.92
CA GLU A 86 11.55 5.76 -4.30
C GLU A 86 11.66 7.25 -3.98
N VAL A 87 10.66 8.02 -4.40
CA VAL A 87 10.58 9.46 -4.19
C VAL A 87 9.30 9.78 -3.44
N PHE A 88 9.43 10.59 -2.41
CA PHE A 88 8.32 11.11 -1.63
C PHE A 88 8.12 12.60 -1.90
N VAL A 89 6.86 13.02 -1.98
CA VAL A 89 6.45 14.42 -1.93
C VAL A 89 5.49 14.57 -0.76
N VAL A 90 5.88 15.37 0.23
CA VAL A 90 5.07 15.62 1.42
C VAL A 90 4.01 16.67 1.08
N LEU A 91 2.76 16.24 1.00
CA LEU A 91 1.64 17.09 0.62
C LEU A 91 1.14 17.90 1.82
N ARG A 92 1.07 17.27 3.00
CA ARG A 92 0.59 17.86 4.25
C ARG A 92 1.26 17.21 5.47
N GLY A 93 1.29 17.95 6.58
CA GLY A 93 1.85 17.48 7.84
C GLY A 93 3.37 17.51 7.89
N ASN A 94 3.92 16.89 8.92
CA ASN A 94 5.34 16.79 9.20
C ASN A 94 5.66 15.42 9.84
N GLY A 95 6.94 15.08 9.89
CA GLY A 95 7.38 13.81 10.43
C GLY A 95 8.89 13.67 10.44
N THR A 96 9.35 12.43 10.48
CA THR A 96 10.77 12.10 10.49
C THR A 96 11.06 10.94 9.55
N LEU A 97 12.03 11.12 8.67
CA LEU A 97 12.69 10.06 7.92
C LEU A 97 13.87 9.55 8.75
N TYR A 98 13.90 8.27 9.04
CA TYR A 98 15.06 7.56 9.56
C TYR A 98 15.72 6.81 8.41
N LEU A 99 17.00 7.09 8.15
CA LEU A 99 17.77 6.50 7.05
C LEU A 99 19.05 5.87 7.59
N ALA A 100 19.37 4.65 7.17
CA ALA A 100 20.63 4.01 7.53
C ALA A 100 21.83 4.84 7.04
N ALA A 101 22.83 5.02 7.90
CA ALA A 101 24.02 5.79 7.54
C ALA A 101 24.99 5.00 6.63
N GLU A 102 24.98 3.67 6.69
CA GLU A 102 25.84 2.79 5.90
C GLU A 102 25.08 1.58 5.36
N SER A 103 24.70 1.64 4.09
CA SER A 103 23.91 0.61 3.39
C SER A 103 24.72 -0.64 3.02
N HIS A 104 26.05 -0.56 3.12
CA HIS A 104 26.99 -1.63 2.76
C HIS A 104 27.49 -2.43 3.98
N GLY A 105 27.06 -2.06 5.19
CA GLY A 105 27.35 -2.80 6.41
C GLY A 105 26.69 -4.19 6.44
N LYS A 106 26.80 -4.89 7.57
CA LYS A 106 26.08 -6.17 7.76
C LYS A 106 24.61 -5.99 8.14
N TYR A 107 24.29 -4.85 8.75
CA TYR A 107 22.97 -4.45 9.25
C TYR A 107 22.85 -2.92 9.11
N PRO A 108 21.63 -2.35 9.14
CA PRO A 108 21.40 -0.91 8.95
C PRO A 108 22.18 0.02 9.91
N GLY A 109 22.27 -0.38 11.18
CA GLY A 109 22.91 0.41 12.24
C GLY A 109 22.06 1.58 12.71
N THR A 110 22.63 2.46 13.54
CA THR A 110 21.92 3.63 14.05
C THR A 110 21.52 4.56 12.89
N PRO A 111 20.22 4.83 12.69
CA PRO A 111 19.78 5.66 11.59
C PRO A 111 20.07 7.15 11.85
N GLN A 112 20.25 7.89 10.77
CA GLN A 112 20.18 9.34 10.75
C GLN A 112 18.71 9.77 10.67
N ALA A 113 18.34 10.78 11.46
CA ALA A 113 16.98 11.31 11.51
C ALA A 113 16.91 12.65 10.77
N TYR A 114 16.01 12.74 9.80
CA TYR A 114 15.78 13.92 8.99
C TYR A 114 14.34 14.43 9.18
N PRO A 115 14.13 15.71 9.51
CA PRO A 115 12.79 16.27 9.54
C PRO A 115 12.22 16.35 8.13
N ILE A 116 10.97 15.92 7.97
CA ILE A 116 10.19 16.08 6.75
C ILE A 116 8.97 16.95 7.06
N PHE A 117 8.54 17.78 6.10
CA PHE A 117 7.55 18.82 6.33
C PHE A 117 6.76 19.12 5.04
N GLY A 118 5.56 19.69 5.17
CA GLY A 118 4.71 20.04 4.04
C GLY A 118 5.45 20.81 2.95
N ASN A 119 5.22 20.42 1.69
CA ASN A 119 5.87 20.96 0.51
C ASN A 119 7.38 20.63 0.40
N SER A 120 7.86 19.59 1.09
CA SER A 120 9.20 19.02 0.90
C SER A 120 9.17 17.75 0.03
N THR A 121 10.35 17.37 -0.48
CA THR A 121 10.57 16.10 -1.19
C THR A 121 11.87 15.47 -0.73
N PHE A 122 11.92 14.14 -0.79
CA PHE A 122 13.13 13.36 -0.54
C PHE A 122 13.11 12.09 -1.39
N ALA A 123 14.30 11.55 -1.67
CA ALA A 123 14.47 10.30 -2.39
C ALA A 123 15.25 9.33 -1.51
N ILE A 124 14.82 8.06 -1.51
CA ILE A 124 15.53 6.98 -0.84
C ILE A 124 16.54 6.39 -1.82
N PRO A 125 17.85 6.38 -1.51
CA PRO A 125 18.82 5.69 -2.34
C PRO A 125 18.48 4.20 -2.44
N VAL A 126 18.72 3.63 -3.62
CA VAL A 126 18.32 2.25 -3.92
C VAL A 126 18.88 1.29 -2.88
N ASN A 127 17.99 0.48 -2.30
CA ASN A 127 18.30 -0.57 -1.33
C ASN A 127 18.73 -0.09 0.06
N ASP A 128 18.64 1.21 0.35
CA ASP A 128 18.89 1.73 1.70
C ASP A 128 17.75 1.36 2.66
N ALA A 129 18.13 0.94 3.86
CA ALA A 129 17.18 0.68 4.93
C ALA A 129 16.68 1.99 5.51
N HIS A 130 15.37 2.14 5.58
CA HIS A 130 14.75 3.37 6.03
C HIS A 130 13.40 3.13 6.72
N GLN A 131 12.92 4.16 7.40
CA GLN A 131 11.61 4.20 8.04
C GLN A 131 11.06 5.63 7.99
N VAL A 132 9.80 5.77 7.59
CA VAL A 132 9.10 7.06 7.63
C VAL A 132 8.08 7.02 8.77
N CYS A 133 8.13 8.03 9.63
CA CYS A 133 7.25 8.15 10.79
C CYS A 133 6.54 9.51 10.79
N ASN A 134 5.24 9.50 11.05
CA ASN A 134 4.55 10.69 11.52
C ASN A 134 4.88 10.88 13.01
N THR A 135 5.88 11.71 13.29
CA THR A 135 6.29 12.06 14.66
C THR A 135 5.52 13.25 15.22
N HIS A 136 4.51 13.76 14.50
CA HIS A 136 3.61 14.78 15.00
C HIS A 136 2.52 14.17 15.88
N ASN A 137 1.99 14.98 16.79
CA ASN A 137 1.06 14.50 17.82
C ASN A 137 -0.42 14.66 17.43
N LEU A 138 -0.74 15.48 16.43
CA LEU A 138 -2.12 15.92 16.17
C LEU A 138 -2.56 15.85 14.72
N GLU A 139 -1.63 16.02 13.79
CA GLU A 139 -1.95 16.13 12.36
C GLU A 139 -1.46 14.88 11.63
N ASP A 140 -2.23 14.48 10.61
CA ASP A 140 -1.82 13.42 9.71
C ASP A 140 -0.69 13.89 8.78
N LEU A 141 0.18 12.94 8.42
CA LEU A 141 1.21 13.11 7.40
C LEU A 141 0.72 12.49 6.09
N GLN A 142 0.50 13.32 5.08
CA GLN A 142 0.07 12.87 3.76
C GLN A 142 1.20 13.00 2.75
N MET A 143 1.47 11.93 2.01
CA MET A 143 2.56 11.86 1.05
C MET A 143 2.11 11.22 -0.27
N LEU A 144 2.59 11.78 -1.38
CA LEU A 144 2.66 11.08 -2.66
C LEU A 144 3.96 10.29 -2.70
N VAL A 145 3.91 9.03 -3.08
CA VAL A 145 5.07 8.15 -3.19
C VAL A 145 5.17 7.64 -4.61
N VAL A 146 6.36 7.69 -5.20
CA VAL A 146 6.62 7.19 -6.56
C VAL A 146 7.77 6.21 -6.49
N ILE A 147 7.54 4.97 -6.93
CA ILE A 147 8.59 3.95 -7.03
C ILE A 147 8.89 3.62 -8.49
N SER A 148 10.13 3.22 -8.76
CA SER A 148 10.48 2.53 -10.01
C SER A 148 10.36 1.01 -9.87
N ARG A 149 10.39 0.30 -11.01
CA ARG A 149 10.43 -1.19 -11.08
C ARG A 149 9.30 -1.89 -10.29
N PRO A 150 8.04 -1.46 -10.44
CA PRO A 150 6.93 -2.03 -9.69
C PRO A 150 6.64 -3.50 -10.08
N PRO A 151 5.79 -4.22 -9.32
CA PRO A 151 5.32 -3.89 -7.97
C PRO A 151 6.46 -3.91 -6.94
N ALA A 152 6.26 -3.32 -5.75
CA ALA A 152 7.31 -3.24 -4.73
C ALA A 152 7.75 -4.61 -4.21
N LYS A 153 9.06 -4.83 -4.04
CA LYS A 153 9.63 -6.02 -3.36
C LYS A 153 10.32 -5.55 -2.09
N VAL A 154 9.64 -5.69 -0.96
CA VAL A 154 10.01 -5.04 0.30
C VAL A 154 10.67 -6.04 1.25
N PHE A 155 11.88 -5.75 1.71
CA PHE A 155 12.53 -6.50 2.80
C PHE A 155 12.34 -5.77 4.11
N ILE A 156 11.66 -6.39 5.06
CA ILE A 156 11.31 -5.82 6.36
C ILE A 156 12.32 -6.26 7.42
N TYR A 157 12.71 -5.31 8.27
CA TYR A 157 13.55 -5.54 9.43
C TYR A 157 12.72 -5.50 10.71
N GLU A 158 13.10 -6.32 11.70
CA GLU A 158 12.52 -6.27 13.05
C GLU A 158 13.08 -5.08 13.85
N ASP A 159 14.37 -4.77 13.66
CA ASP A 159 15.05 -3.61 14.24
C ASP A 159 16.23 -3.16 13.34
N TRP A 160 16.88 -2.06 13.74
CA TRP A 160 18.02 -1.47 13.02
C TRP A 160 19.33 -2.28 13.11
N LEU A 161 19.41 -3.29 13.98
CA LEU A 161 20.58 -4.16 14.14
C LEU A 161 20.40 -5.52 13.45
N MET A 162 19.20 -5.81 12.95
CA MET A 162 18.92 -7.01 12.17
C MET A 162 19.82 -7.07 10.93
N PRO A 163 20.56 -8.17 10.71
CA PRO A 163 21.38 -8.34 9.50
C PRO A 163 20.56 -8.20 8.23
N HIS A 164 21.12 -7.57 7.19
CA HIS A 164 20.45 -7.43 5.89
C HIS A 164 20.03 -8.77 5.28
N THR A 165 20.80 -9.83 5.55
CA THR A 165 20.53 -11.21 5.12
C THR A 165 19.37 -11.87 5.88
N ALA A 166 18.99 -11.35 7.03
CA ALA A 166 17.88 -11.85 7.85
C ALA A 166 16.57 -11.09 7.59
N ALA A 167 16.63 -9.93 6.93
CA ALA A 167 15.44 -9.16 6.58
C ALA A 167 14.46 -10.00 5.75
N LYS A 168 13.18 -9.94 6.11
CA LYS A 168 12.14 -10.82 5.56
C LYS A 168 11.52 -10.18 4.33
N LEU A 169 11.58 -10.86 3.19
CA LEU A 169 10.87 -10.42 1.98
C LEU A 169 9.35 -10.51 2.20
N LYS A 170 8.66 -9.40 1.97
CA LYS A 170 7.21 -9.32 1.86
C LYS A 170 6.84 -9.03 0.41
N PHE A 171 6.47 -10.08 -0.31
CA PHE A 171 6.00 -10.01 -1.70
C PHE A 171 4.92 -11.08 -1.96
N PRO A 172 3.75 -10.73 -2.55
CA PRO A 172 3.26 -9.37 -2.76
C PRO A 172 3.24 -8.53 -1.47
N TYR A 173 3.34 -7.21 -1.63
CA TYR A 173 3.08 -6.31 -0.52
C TYR A 173 1.57 -6.21 -0.27
N TYR A 174 1.16 -5.75 0.91
CA TYR A 174 -0.21 -5.92 1.39
C TYR A 174 -1.29 -5.38 0.43
N TRP A 175 -1.01 -4.29 -0.29
CA TRP A 175 -1.95 -3.70 -1.24
C TRP A 175 -2.02 -4.41 -2.60
N ASP A 176 -1.03 -5.24 -2.92
CA ASP A 176 -1.02 -6.06 -4.15
C ASP A 176 -1.60 -7.46 -3.93
N GLU A 177 -1.66 -7.92 -2.67
CA GLU A 177 -2.11 -9.27 -2.30
C GLU A 177 -3.48 -9.65 -2.89
N PRO A 178 -4.55 -8.84 -2.76
CA PRO A 178 -5.87 -9.23 -3.25
C PRO A 178 -5.86 -9.51 -4.76
N CYS A 179 -5.05 -8.76 -5.50
CA CYS A 179 -5.00 -8.84 -6.95
C CYS A 179 -4.15 -9.99 -7.46
N ILE A 180 -2.96 -10.19 -6.91
CA ILE A 180 -2.10 -11.31 -7.32
C ILE A 180 -2.73 -12.66 -6.92
N GLN A 181 -3.41 -12.74 -5.78
CA GLN A 181 -4.13 -13.97 -5.41
C GLN A 181 -5.32 -14.26 -6.32
N SER A 182 -5.99 -13.23 -6.85
CA SER A 182 -7.10 -13.40 -7.79
C SER A 182 -6.62 -13.90 -9.15
N SER A 183 -5.51 -13.38 -9.69
CA SER A 183 -5.00 -13.79 -10.99
C SER A 183 -4.54 -15.26 -11.02
N VAL A 184 -3.98 -15.76 -9.91
CA VAL A 184 -3.58 -17.18 -9.79
C VAL A 184 -4.79 -18.12 -9.79
N LYS A 185 -5.95 -17.66 -9.28
CA LYS A 185 -7.17 -18.49 -9.26
C LYS A 185 -7.85 -18.57 -10.61
N ASP A 186 -7.72 -17.56 -11.46
CA ASP A 186 -8.33 -17.53 -12.79
C ASP A 186 -7.55 -18.35 -13.84
N GLU A 187 -6.31 -18.77 -13.52
CA GLU A 187 -5.44 -19.58 -14.39
C GLU A 187 -5.47 -21.10 -14.10
N LEU A 188 -6.23 -21.55 -13.10
CA LEU A 188 -6.38 -22.96 -12.68
C LEU A 188 -7.77 -23.51 -13.04
#